data_AF-C5PA55-F1
#
_entry.id   AF-C5PA55-F1
#
_cell.length_a   1.000
_cell.length_b   1.000
_cell.length_c   1.000
_cell.angle_alpha   90.00
_cell.angle_beta   90.00
_cell.angle_gamma   90.00
#
_symmetry.space_group_name_H-M   'P 1'
#
loop_
_entity.id
_entity.type
_entity.pdbx_description
1 polymer ?
#
loop_
_entity_poly.entity_id
_entity_poly.type
_entity_poly.pdbx_seq_one_letter_code
_entity_poly.pdbx_strand_id
1 'polypeptide(L)'
;MRVSAENIVSIVAVKYYIKLFHFNITNDFIRCFKTLYPTDANSDHSTYLMVDSTAWFDMREVAGRKYFVRHLVALVAWADAAFSATVNLEDPEDSEDAGDVEDYMDIGE
;
A
#
# COMPACT_ATOMS: atom_id res chain seq x y z
N MET A 1 7.59 8.19 9.70
CA MET A 1 6.98 6.85 9.49
C MET A 1 5.60 7.06 8.86
N ARG A 2 5.47 6.87 7.54
CA ARG A 2 4.16 6.91 6.86
C ARG A 2 3.52 5.52 7.00
N VAL A 3 2.31 5.48 7.55
CA VAL A 3 1.52 4.24 7.69
C VAL A 3 0.40 4.32 6.65
N SER A 4 0.22 3.28 5.85
CA SER A 4 -0.89 3.24 4.89
C SER A 4 -2.23 3.21 5.65
N ALA A 5 -3.12 4.15 5.34
CA ALA A 5 -4.47 4.17 5.90
C ALA A 5 -5.42 3.17 5.21
N GLU A 6 -5.05 2.71 4.01
CA GLU A 6 -5.91 1.93 3.11
C GLU A 6 -5.53 0.45 3.09
N ASN A 7 -4.25 0.13 3.31
CA ASN A 7 -3.77 -1.24 3.26
C ASN A 7 -3.27 -1.68 4.63
N ILE A 8 -4.00 -2.60 5.25
CA ILE A 8 -3.63 -3.18 6.54
C ILE A 8 -3.41 -4.68 6.35
N VAL A 9 -2.24 -5.17 6.78
CA VAL A 9 -1.95 -6.59 6.81
C VAL A 9 -1.89 -7.06 8.25
N SER A 10 -2.71 -8.04 8.60
CA SER A 10 -2.74 -8.67 9.93
C SER A 10 -2.19 -10.09 9.86
N ILE A 11 -1.34 -10.44 10.83
CA ILE A 11 -0.81 -11.79 11.00
C ILE A 11 -1.43 -12.36 12.27
N VAL A 12 -2.27 -13.38 12.11
CA VAL A 12 -2.94 -14.06 13.21
C VAL A 12 -2.22 -15.37 13.49
N ALA A 13 -1.75 -15.53 14.73
CA ALA A 13 -1.10 -16.75 15.20
C ALA A 13 -1.96 -17.42 16.28
N VAL A 14 -2.32 -18.68 16.04
CA VAL A 14 -3.04 -19.53 16.99
C VAL A 14 -2.24 -20.81 17.18
N LYS A 15 -1.58 -20.94 18.33
CA LYS A 15 -0.69 -22.07 18.65
C LYS A 15 0.45 -22.19 17.62
N TYR A 16 0.37 -23.15 16.70
CA TYR A 16 1.33 -23.35 15.61
C TYR A 16 0.73 -23.06 14.22
N TYR A 17 -0.47 -22.50 14.16
CA TYR A 17 -1.11 -22.11 12.92
C TYR A 17 -1.01 -20.60 12.74
N ILE A 18 -0.58 -20.18 11.55
CA ILE A 18 -0.50 -18.77 11.17
C ILE A 18 -1.41 -18.52 9.97
N LYS A 19 -2.11 -17.39 9.95
CA LYS A 19 -2.89 -16.92 8.80
C LYS A 19 -2.68 -15.42 8.61
N LEU A 20 -2.56 -15.01 7.35
CA LEU A 20 -2.44 -13.61 6.97
C LEU A 20 -3.77 -13.12 6.42
N PHE A 21 -4.11 -11.89 6.79
CA PHE A 21 -5.26 -11.15 6.28
C PHE A 21 -4.77 -9.83 5.69
N HIS A 22 -5.17 -9.51 4.47
CA HIS A 22 -4.94 -8.22 3.85
C HIS A 22 -6.30 -7.53 3.71
N PHE A 23 -6.46 -6.45 4.45
CA PHE A 23 -7.63 -5.59 4.41
C PHE A 23 -7.37 -4.45 3.43
N ASN A 24 -8.29 -4.28 2.49
CA ASN A 24 -8.30 -3.15 1.57
C ASN A 24 -9.46 -2.23 1.95
N ILE A 25 -9.12 -1.13 2.63
CA ILE A 25 -10.08 -0.14 3.12
C ILE A 25 -10.30 0.88 2.00
N THR A 26 -11.48 0.80 1.37
CA THR A 26 -11.86 1.73 0.30
C THR A 26 -12.61 2.94 0.86
N ASN A 27 -12.58 4.05 0.11
CA ASN A 27 -13.38 5.23 0.44
C ASN A 27 -14.89 4.94 0.44
N ASP A 28 -15.35 4.03 -0.43
CA ASP A 28 -16.74 3.60 -0.48
C ASP A 28 -17.14 2.84 0.78
N PHE A 29 -16.28 1.93 1.26
CA PHE A 29 -16.49 1.24 2.54
C PHE A 29 -16.58 2.25 3.70
N ILE A 30 -15.63 3.19 3.80
CA ILE A 30 -15.64 4.19 4.88
C ILE A 30 -16.88 5.08 4.82
N ARG A 31 -17.31 5.49 3.61
CA ARG A 31 -18.53 6.27 3.42
C ARG A 31 -19.73 5.47 3.93
N CYS A 32 -19.90 4.24 3.46
CA CYS A 32 -21.02 3.38 3.84
C CYS A 32 -21.03 3.06 5.34
N PHE A 33 -19.87 2.75 5.93
CA PHE A 33 -19.73 2.47 7.36
C PHE A 33 -20.17 3.63 8.24
N LYS A 34 -19.95 4.88 7.80
CA LYS A 34 -20.35 6.09 8.53
C LYS A 34 -21.83 6.43 8.37
N THR A 35 -22.49 5.93 7.32
CA THR A 35 -23.85 6.35 6.94
C THR A 35 -24.91 5.28 7.15
N LEU A 36 -24.53 4.00 7.12
CA LEU A 36 -25.44 2.86 7.27
C LEU A 36 -25.43 2.34 8.70
N TYR A 37 -26.59 1.90 9.18
CA TYR A 37 -26.68 1.14 10.42
C TYR A 37 -26.26 -0.31 10.19
N PRO A 38 -25.69 -0.99 11.19
CA PRO A 38 -25.29 -2.41 11.07
C PRO A 38 -26.43 -3.37 10.68
N THR A 39 -27.68 -2.94 10.86
CA THR A 39 -28.90 -3.70 10.53
C THR A 39 -29.43 -3.44 9.13
N ASP A 40 -28.87 -2.46 8.41
CA ASP A 40 -29.35 -2.11 7.08
C ASP A 40 -28.94 -3.20 6.09
N ALA A 41 -29.94 -3.83 5.48
CA ALA A 41 -29.70 -4.82 4.44
C ALA A 41 -29.19 -4.11 3.18
N ASN A 42 -27.98 -4.43 2.74
CA ASN A 42 -27.40 -3.90 1.51
C ASN A 42 -26.89 -5.04 0.62
N SER A 43 -27.38 -5.07 -0.62
CA SER A 43 -26.93 -6.04 -1.63
C SER A 43 -25.63 -5.64 -2.31
N ASP A 44 -25.16 -4.40 -2.12
CA ASP A 44 -23.89 -3.92 -2.64
C ASP A 44 -22.73 -4.36 -1.73
N HIS A 45 -21.91 -5.27 -2.26
CA HIS A 45 -20.75 -5.80 -1.56
C HIS A 45 -19.68 -4.74 -1.26
N SER A 46 -19.69 -3.59 -1.94
CA SER A 46 -18.77 -2.46 -1.69
C SER A 46 -18.94 -1.86 -0.28
N THR A 47 -20.07 -2.14 0.37
CA THR A 47 -20.38 -1.68 1.72
C THR A 47 -19.71 -2.50 2.82
N TYR A 48 -19.13 -3.65 2.48
CA TYR A 48 -18.39 -4.51 3.39
C TYR A 48 -16.89 -4.31 3.24
N LEU A 49 -16.15 -4.51 4.34
CA LEU A 49 -14.70 -4.52 4.28
C LEU A 49 -14.23 -5.82 3.62
N MET A 50 -13.67 -5.69 2.42
CA MET A 50 -13.10 -6.82 1.71
C MET A 50 -11.78 -7.24 2.34
N VAL A 51 -11.60 -8.55 2.50
CA VAL A 51 -10.40 -9.13 3.09
C VAL A 51 -9.91 -10.31 2.26
N ASP A 52 -8.68 -10.21 1.77
CA ASP A 52 -7.96 -11.34 1.20
C ASP A 52 -7.25 -12.09 2.31
N SER A 53 -7.21 -13.42 2.23
CA SER A 53 -6.58 -14.21 3.28
C SER A 53 -5.90 -15.46 2.76
N THR A 54 -4.83 -15.85 3.44
CA THR A 54 -4.14 -17.11 3.13
C THR A 54 -4.91 -18.30 3.69
N ALA A 55 -4.58 -19.51 3.22
CA ALA A 55 -4.85 -20.71 4.00
C ALA A 55 -4.07 -20.65 5.33
N TRP A 56 -4.48 -21.45 6.31
CA TRP A 56 -3.72 -21.61 7.55
C TRP A 56 -2.40 -22.35 7.26
N PHE A 57 -1.29 -21.76 7.68
CA PHE A 57 0.03 -22.37 7.63
C PHE A 57 0.30 -23.13 8.93
N ASP A 58 0.54 -24.44 8.85
CA ASP A 58 1.02 -25.21 10.00
C ASP A 58 2.53 -25.07 10.14
N MET A 59 2.98 -24.35 11.16
CA MET A 59 4.39 -24.05 11.40
C MET A 59 5.19 -25.28 11.87
N ARG A 60 4.53 -26.38 12.22
CA ARG A 60 5.20 -27.66 12.49
C ARG A 60 5.67 -28.32 11.20
N GLU A 61 4.98 -28.07 10.09
CA GLU A 61 5.32 -28.59 8.79
C GLU A 61 6.37 -27.73 8.07
N VAL A 62 7.33 -28.39 7.41
CA VAL A 62 8.36 -27.69 6.62
C VAL A 62 7.72 -26.81 5.55
N ALA A 63 6.66 -27.31 4.90
CA ALA A 63 5.92 -26.58 3.89
C ALA A 63 5.25 -25.32 4.47
N GLY A 64 4.60 -25.42 5.63
CA GLY A 64 3.97 -24.27 6.29
C GLY A 64 4.97 -23.18 6.65
N ARG A 65 6.13 -23.54 7.20
CA ARG A 65 7.23 -22.58 7.46
C ARG A 65 7.73 -21.92 6.17
N LYS A 66 7.93 -22.69 5.11
CA LYS A 66 8.40 -22.18 3.81
C LYS A 66 7.39 -21.19 3.22
N TYR A 67 6.10 -21.51 3.26
CA TYR A 67 5.06 -20.60 2.78
C TYR A 67 4.98 -19.34 3.63
N PHE A 68 5.03 -19.46 4.95
CA PHE A 68 5.02 -18.29 5.84
C PHE A 68 6.19 -17.34 5.54
N VAL A 69 7.42 -17.86 5.48
CA VAL A 69 8.61 -17.05 5.16
C VAL A 69 8.46 -16.38 3.78
N ARG A 70 7.96 -17.10 2.77
CA ARG A 70 7.73 -16.52 1.43
C ARG A 70 6.77 -15.34 1.47
N HIS A 71 5.67 -15.45 2.21
CA HIS A 71 4.72 -14.34 2.34
C HIS A 71 5.33 -13.16 3.11
N LEU A 72 6.08 -13.44 4.18
CA LEU A 72 6.73 -12.37 4.96
C LEU A 72 7.74 -11.59 4.09
N VAL A 73 8.56 -12.28 3.30
CA VAL A 73 9.50 -11.64 2.37
C VAL A 73 8.77 -10.81 1.31
N ALA A 74 7.68 -11.34 0.74
CA ALA A 74 6.87 -10.61 -0.23
C ALA A 74 6.24 -9.34 0.38
N LEU A 75 5.76 -9.40 1.63
CA LEU A 75 5.22 -8.25 2.34
C LEU A 75 6.27 -7.16 2.59
N VAL A 76 7.48 -7.55 2.99
CA VAL A 76 8.58 -6.59 3.17
C VAL A 76 8.95 -5.91 1.85
N ALA A 77 9.09 -6.69 0.77
CA ALA A 77 9.39 -6.14 -0.55
C ALA A 77 8.28 -5.19 -1.06
N TRP A 78 7.01 -5.56 -0.83
CA TRP A 78 5.88 -4.70 -1.18
C TRP A 78 5.86 -3.41 -0.37
N ALA A 79 6.14 -3.47 0.94
CA ALA A 79 6.21 -2.29 1.79
C ALA A 79 7.35 -1.35 1.40
N ASP A 80 8.51 -1.90 1.02
CA ASP A 80 9.66 -1.13 0.54
C ASP A 80 9.34 -0.42 -0.78
N ALA A 81 8.77 -1.13 -1.74
CA ALA A 81 8.34 -0.54 -3.02
C ALA A 81 7.29 0.57 -2.82
N ALA A 82 6.34 0.37 -1.90
CA ALA A 82 5.35 1.39 -1.56
C ALA A 82 6.00 2.64 -0.94
N PHE A 83 7.02 2.47 -0.11
CA PHE A 83 7.77 3.59 0.45
C PHE A 83 8.53 4.36 -0.64
N SER A 84 9.29 3.68 -1.49
CA SER A 84 10.04 4.33 -2.59
C SER A 84 9.14 5.09 -3.56
N ALA A 85 7.97 4.55 -3.89
CA ALA A 85 7.01 5.23 -4.78
C ALA A 85 6.52 6.58 -4.20
N THR A 86 6.41 6.70 -2.87
CA THR A 86 6.01 7.97 -2.24
C THR A 86 7.12 9.01 -2.18
N VAL A 87 8.39 8.58 -2.13
CA VAL A 87 9.54 9.50 -2.14
C VAL A 87 9.70 10.13 -3.53
N ASN A 88 9.53 9.35 -4.60
CA ASN A 88 9.67 9.83 -5.98
C ASN A 88 8.56 10.81 -6.42
N LEU A 89 7.48 10.96 -5.65
CA LEU A 89 6.40 11.92 -5.93
C LEU A 89 6.65 13.30 -5.28
N GLU A 90 7.67 13.44 -4.43
CA GLU A 90 8.00 14.70 -3.75
C GLU A 90 9.17 15.48 -4.39
N ASP A 91 9.76 14.97 -5.48
CA ASP A 91 10.80 15.69 -6.26
C ASP A 91 10.25 16.20 -7.62
N PRO A 92 9.64 17.40 -7.66
CA PRO A 92 9.63 18.22 -8.85
C PRO A 92 10.54 19.46 -8.64
N GLU A 93 11.59 19.50 -9.46
CA GLU A 93 12.29 20.71 -9.93
C GLU A 93 13.16 21.50 -8.94
N ASP A 94 14.47 21.23 -8.99
CA ASP A 94 15.49 22.27 -8.86
C ASP A 94 16.66 21.94 -9.82
N SER A 95 16.40 22.09 -11.13
CA SER A 95 17.48 22.29 -12.09
C SER A 95 17.31 23.69 -12.65
N GLU A 96 17.84 24.66 -11.90
CA GLU A 96 17.96 26.05 -12.32
C GLU A 96 18.66 26.14 -13.68
N ASP A 97 17.89 26.64 -14.64
CA ASP A 97 18.26 27.48 -15.78
C ASP A 97 19.73 27.94 -15.79
N ALA A 98 20.58 27.21 -16.51
CA ALA A 98 21.90 27.71 -16.90
C ALA A 98 21.69 28.74 -18.01
N GLY A 99 21.57 30.01 -17.62
CA GLY A 99 21.40 31.13 -18.52
C GLY A 99 22.51 31.22 -19.57
N ASP A 100 22.13 30.99 -20.83
CA ASP A 100 22.92 31.40 -21.98
C ASP A 100 22.68 32.90 -22.21
N VAL A 101 23.64 33.71 -21.79
CA VAL A 101 23.68 35.15 -22.01
C VAL A 101 23.75 35.41 -23.52
N GLU A 102 22.69 36.01 -24.09
CA GLU A 102 22.71 36.48 -25.48
C GLU A 102 23.75 37.57 -25.67
N ASP A 103 24.76 37.28 -26.50
CA ASP A 103 25.76 38.22 -26.96
C ASP A 103 25.14 39.09 -28.06
N TYR A 104 24.72 40.30 -27.70
CA TYR A 104 24.23 41.31 -28.64
C TYR A 104 25.40 41.79 -29.52
N MET A 105 25.42 41.35 -30.77
CA MET A 105 26.04 42.13 -31.85
C MET A 105 24.99 43.10 -32.40
N ASP A 106 25.24 44.42 -32.31
CA ASP A 106 24.88 45.33 -33.41
C ASP A 106 25.60 46.70 -33.40
N ILE A 107 26.41 46.87 -34.45
CA ILE A 107 26.75 48.01 -35.34
C ILE A 107 26.54 49.52 -34.99
N GLY A 108 27.52 50.31 -35.49
CA GLY A 108 27.40 51.72 -35.94
C GLY A 108 28.07 52.72 -34.98
N GLU A 109 28.94 53.65 -35.37
CA GLU A 109 29.27 54.28 -36.66
C GLU A 109 30.74 54.80 -36.61
#